data_AF-A0A3G7TU24-F1
#
_entry.id   AF-A0A3G7TU24-F1
#
_cell.length_a   1.000
_cell.length_b   1.000
_cell.length_c   1.000
_cell.angle_alpha   90.00
_cell.angle_beta   90.00
_cell.angle_gamma   90.00
#
_symmetry.space_group_name_H-M   'P 1'
#
loop_
_entity.id
_entity.type
_entity.pdbx_description
1 polymer ?
#
loop_
_entity_poly.entity_id
_entity_poly.type
_entity_poly.pdbx_seq_one_letter_code
_entity_poly.pdbx_strand_id
1 'polypeptide(L)'
;MQGKAEKPSSGYLTDYLVGEKWRKGVKFPVGDISYFEFYDIIVEGITYQNPERNNADNIILVPEEEDVVWNSKIGVYGANGTGASEEVFLEGTAVRPFGGKQDNSQTNTRIIFEGGNVERYNNYVATVAGHEHGGLVVSAEDNSVALPILVPDGTGIKMYALNDSSKRIPVFEQDGESQPLQGYVIFHGGTSTCIMFRKGDLTTFAPGYKLYYEDTYTTAYIGLDPIHIRFESVGKNIYTEVQLYSLTNSGQDDKLLFKGRYNGMHIQEGSLPTREYVHLEGMELDFQGGSLSRAGRGLKYDVEFKLKLNFNSFKEVTDKYIPGYLINGENAIRPELGGLAYHTSYNYFGDSAGKIDSTEKLFSIFDSPTNYIDSWAFTSDGMKVRYEKPKFEVTDGAIIITASKYFLWQDDEREFMETDLPLLRFDWALNIMAGHFLLRRAPFESINAPGSVAVLGYFESEIVEEEGAQMNKGTLYIVGSRLEPGQITRDKIRVAGSK
;
A
#
# COMPACT_ATOMS: atom_id res chain seq x y z
N MET A 1 3.82 29.43 37.77
CA MET A 1 4.26 28.35 36.85
C MET A 1 3.00 27.56 36.52
N GLN A 2 2.43 27.73 35.33
CA GLN A 2 1.37 26.84 34.87
C GLN A 2 2.01 25.47 34.66
N GLY A 3 1.46 24.44 35.32
CA GLY A 3 1.87 23.06 35.08
C GLY A 3 1.70 22.77 33.59
N LYS A 4 2.72 22.17 32.98
CA LYS A 4 2.63 21.70 31.59
C LYS A 4 1.46 20.72 31.53
N ALA A 5 0.53 20.92 30.61
CA ALA A 5 -0.59 20.00 30.40
C ALA A 5 -0.09 18.55 30.30
N GLU A 6 -0.85 17.59 30.82
CA GLU A 6 -0.51 16.17 30.69
C GLU A 6 -1.06 15.63 29.37
N LYS A 7 -0.28 14.77 28.70
CA LYS A 7 -0.69 14.16 27.42
C LYS A 7 -1.96 13.32 27.62
N PRO A 8 -2.99 13.47 26.78
CA PRO A 8 -4.16 12.58 26.80
C PRO A 8 -3.74 11.15 26.42
N SER A 9 -4.19 10.17 27.20
CA SER A 9 -3.72 8.77 27.08
C SER A 9 -4.83 7.72 27.12
N SER A 10 -6.09 8.15 27.14
CA SER A 10 -7.26 7.29 27.12
C SER A 10 -8.45 8.10 26.65
N GLY A 11 -9.28 7.54 25.76
CA GLY A 11 -10.51 8.17 25.30
C GLY A 11 -11.64 7.16 25.21
N TYR A 12 -12.87 7.65 25.07
CA TYR A 12 -14.03 6.83 24.72
C TYR A 12 -15.01 7.62 23.87
N LEU A 13 -15.69 6.93 22.96
CA LEU A 13 -16.74 7.53 22.14
C LEU A 13 -17.99 7.80 23.00
N THR A 14 -18.53 9.02 22.90
CA THR A 14 -19.75 9.43 23.61
C THR A 14 -20.62 10.31 22.74
N ASP A 15 -21.92 10.33 23.04
CA ASP A 15 -22.80 11.40 22.59
C ASP A 15 -22.48 12.68 23.39
N TYR A 16 -22.51 13.81 22.69
CA TYR A 16 -22.21 15.13 23.24
C TYR A 16 -23.15 16.17 22.60
N LEU A 17 -23.70 17.06 23.44
CA LEU A 17 -24.67 18.05 23.00
C LEU A 17 -23.95 19.34 22.58
N VAL A 18 -24.01 19.66 21.28
CA VAL A 18 -23.47 20.91 20.72
C VAL A 18 -24.64 21.79 20.29
N GLY A 19 -24.90 22.85 21.06
CA GLY A 19 -26.13 23.64 20.90
C GLY A 19 -27.36 22.79 21.18
N GLU A 20 -28.21 22.57 20.17
CA GLU A 20 -29.42 21.75 20.27
C GLU A 20 -29.30 20.37 19.60
N LYS A 21 -28.09 20.00 19.15
CA LYS A 21 -27.85 18.76 18.38
C LYS A 21 -26.92 17.82 19.12
N TRP A 22 -27.29 16.54 19.17
CA TRP A 22 -26.40 15.48 19.62
C TRP A 22 -25.39 15.14 18.52
N ARG A 23 -24.12 15.12 18.87
CA ARG A 23 -23.00 14.72 18.02
C ARG A 23 -22.16 13.68 18.74
N LYS A 24 -21.48 12.84 17.98
CA LYS A 24 -20.46 11.95 18.54
C LYS A 24 -19.19 12.74 18.84
N GLY A 25 -18.46 12.33 19.87
CA GLY A 25 -17.15 12.87 20.20
C GLY A 25 -16.33 11.87 21.01
N VAL A 26 -15.02 12.03 20.95
CA VAL A 26 -14.07 11.24 21.73
C VAL A 26 -13.71 12.05 22.97
N LYS A 27 -14.14 11.58 24.14
CA LYS A 27 -13.90 12.22 25.43
C LYS A 27 -12.70 11.60 26.13
N PHE A 28 -11.82 12.44 26.67
CA PHE A 28 -10.59 12.01 27.34
C PHE A 28 -10.73 12.20 28.86
N PRO A 29 -10.82 11.12 29.65
CA PRO A 29 -10.86 11.25 31.12
C PRO A 29 -9.50 11.53 31.76
N VAL A 30 -8.40 11.30 31.04
CA VAL A 30 -7.02 11.45 31.52
C VAL A 30 -6.23 12.32 30.54
N GLY A 31 -5.41 13.23 31.08
CA GLY A 31 -4.68 14.25 30.33
C GLY A 31 -5.57 15.39 29.85
N ASP A 32 -5.04 16.27 29.02
CA ASP A 32 -5.70 17.50 28.57
C ASP A 32 -5.53 17.67 27.06
N ILE A 33 -6.62 17.87 26.33
CA ILE A 33 -6.60 18.06 24.88
C ILE A 33 -5.97 19.39 24.44
N SER A 34 -5.55 20.25 25.37
CA SER A 34 -4.67 21.39 25.09
C SER A 34 -3.18 21.01 25.01
N TYR A 35 -2.83 19.76 25.32
CA TYR A 35 -1.45 19.26 25.22
C TYR A 35 -0.90 19.33 23.80
N PHE A 36 -1.73 19.01 22.79
CA PHE A 36 -1.37 19.12 21.38
C PHE A 36 -1.97 20.38 20.75
N GLU A 37 -1.17 21.08 19.96
CA GLU A 37 -1.60 22.25 19.19
C GLU A 37 -2.68 21.87 18.16
N PHE A 38 -2.43 20.77 17.45
CA PHE A 38 -3.27 20.25 16.37
C PHE A 38 -3.77 18.85 16.71
N TYR A 39 -4.96 18.53 16.21
CA TYR A 39 -5.51 17.18 16.23
C TYR A 39 -6.02 16.82 14.85
N ASP A 40 -5.90 15.55 14.50
CA ASP A 40 -6.61 14.94 13.38
C ASP A 40 -7.55 13.88 13.97
N ILE A 41 -8.79 13.83 13.47
CA ILE A 41 -9.69 12.70 13.73
C ILE A 41 -9.87 11.91 12.44
N ILE A 42 -9.62 10.61 12.50
CA ILE A 42 -9.84 9.69 11.39
C ILE A 42 -11.13 8.94 11.65
N VAL A 43 -12.14 9.10 10.79
CA VAL A 43 -13.44 8.41 10.91
C VAL A 43 -13.60 7.41 9.77
N GLU A 44 -13.50 6.14 10.12
CA GLU A 44 -13.56 4.97 9.23
C GLU A 44 -12.54 5.06 8.07
N GLY A 45 -11.46 5.83 8.24
CA GLY A 45 -10.45 6.10 7.22
C GLY A 45 -10.41 7.57 6.77
N ILE A 46 -11.50 8.35 6.83
CA ILE A 46 -11.44 9.77 6.41
C ILE A 46 -10.71 10.59 7.45
N THR A 47 -9.69 11.32 7.03
CA THR A 47 -8.98 12.26 7.91
C THR A 47 -9.67 13.61 7.92
N TYR A 48 -9.95 14.11 9.13
CA TYR A 48 -10.45 15.45 9.38
C TYR A 48 -9.43 16.19 10.23
N GLN A 49 -8.81 17.21 9.63
CA GLN A 49 -7.81 18.02 10.31
C GLN A 49 -8.46 19.07 11.19
N ASN A 50 -7.89 19.27 12.37
CA ASN A 50 -8.33 20.22 13.37
C ASN A 50 -9.84 20.17 13.62
N PRO A 51 -10.37 19.00 14.02
CA PRO A 51 -11.78 18.87 14.36
C PRO A 51 -12.15 19.85 15.47
N GLU A 52 -13.44 20.14 15.58
CA GLU A 52 -13.96 20.98 16.66
C GLU A 52 -13.64 20.35 18.02
N ARG A 53 -13.21 21.18 18.98
CA ARG A 53 -12.78 20.76 20.31
C ARG A 53 -13.54 21.54 21.36
N ASN A 54 -13.88 20.88 22.45
CA ASN A 54 -14.28 21.55 23.68
C ASN A 54 -13.30 21.19 24.80
N ASN A 55 -12.41 22.14 25.11
CA ASN A 55 -11.39 22.00 26.14
C ASN A 55 -11.99 21.90 27.56
N ALA A 56 -13.13 22.54 27.82
CA ALA A 56 -13.78 22.48 29.14
C ALA A 56 -14.28 21.07 29.46
N ASP A 57 -14.74 20.34 28.45
CA ASP A 57 -15.24 18.97 28.58
C ASP A 57 -14.22 17.90 28.17
N ASN A 58 -13.02 18.32 27.76
CA ASN A 58 -11.92 17.49 27.30
C ASN A 58 -12.34 16.52 26.18
N ILE A 59 -13.04 17.05 25.17
CA ILE A 59 -13.65 16.26 24.09
C ILE A 59 -13.27 16.80 22.71
N ILE A 60 -13.01 15.87 21.79
CA ILE A 60 -12.82 16.12 20.35
C ILE A 60 -14.05 15.63 19.61
N LEU A 61 -14.70 16.50 18.85
CA LEU A 61 -15.97 16.20 18.21
C LEU A 61 -15.76 15.54 16.85
N VAL A 62 -16.57 14.52 16.59
CA VAL A 62 -16.70 13.91 15.25
C VAL A 62 -17.41 14.91 14.34
N PRO A 63 -17.00 15.05 13.06
CA PRO A 63 -17.71 15.86 12.07
C PRO A 63 -19.21 15.53 12.00
N GLU A 64 -20.06 16.53 11.84
CA GLU A 64 -21.53 16.37 11.92
C GLU A 64 -22.09 15.47 10.80
N GLU A 65 -21.45 15.47 9.65
CA GLU A 65 -21.83 14.70 8.47
C GLU A 65 -21.60 13.19 8.62
N GLU A 66 -20.74 12.77 9.55
CA GLU A 66 -20.30 11.39 9.67
C GLU A 66 -21.30 10.51 10.42
N ASP A 67 -21.61 9.34 9.85
CA ASP A 67 -22.40 8.30 10.52
C ASP A 67 -21.48 7.40 11.35
N VAL A 68 -21.42 7.69 12.64
CA VAL A 68 -20.62 6.92 13.59
C VAL A 68 -21.51 6.02 14.44
N VAL A 69 -21.25 4.72 14.35
CA VAL A 69 -21.87 3.70 15.21
C VAL A 69 -20.86 3.15 16.21
N TRP A 70 -21.32 2.30 17.13
CA TRP A 70 -20.54 1.82 18.26
C TRP A 70 -19.25 1.06 17.88
N ASN A 71 -19.16 0.49 16.68
CA ASN A 71 -17.96 -0.22 16.20
C ASN A 71 -17.25 0.48 15.03
N SER A 72 -17.65 1.70 14.66
CA SER A 72 -16.95 2.50 13.63
C SER A 72 -15.49 2.68 14.02
N LYS A 73 -14.57 2.43 13.08
CA LYS A 73 -13.14 2.64 13.28
C LYS A 73 -12.85 4.14 13.42
N ILE A 74 -12.45 4.60 14.59
CA ILE A 74 -12.15 6.01 14.86
C ILE A 74 -10.77 6.12 15.48
N GLY A 75 -9.92 6.98 14.92
CA GLY A 75 -8.64 7.34 15.49
C GLY A 75 -8.57 8.83 15.78
N VAL A 76 -7.91 9.22 16.88
CA VAL A 76 -7.57 10.60 17.19
C VAL A 76 -6.07 10.69 17.35
N TYR A 77 -5.46 11.62 16.63
CA TYR A 77 -4.02 11.83 16.59
C TYR A 77 -3.71 13.28 16.93
N GLY A 78 -2.68 13.53 17.73
CA GLY A 78 -2.33 14.87 18.19
C GLY A 78 -0.90 15.23 17.83
N ALA A 79 -0.66 16.47 17.43
CA ALA A 79 0.65 16.95 17.02
C ALA A 79 0.98 18.33 17.62
N ASN A 80 2.27 18.59 17.85
CA ASN A 80 2.79 19.90 18.23
C ASN A 80 3.64 20.47 17.08
N GLY A 81 3.30 21.68 16.61
CA GLY A 81 3.94 22.27 15.44
C GLY A 81 3.74 21.45 14.18
N THR A 82 4.79 21.34 13.38
CA THR A 82 4.78 20.61 12.12
C THR A 82 5.06 19.11 12.29
N GLY A 83 5.48 18.62 13.47
CA GLY A 83 5.88 17.22 13.65
C GLY A 83 4.77 16.18 13.41
N ALA A 84 5.18 14.90 13.42
CA ALA A 84 4.30 13.75 13.30
C ALA A 84 3.17 13.80 14.35
N SER A 85 1.97 13.38 13.96
CA SER A 85 0.90 13.21 14.93
C SER A 85 1.09 11.90 15.69
N GLU A 86 0.88 11.94 16.99
CA GLU A 86 0.91 10.79 17.88
C GLU A 86 -0.50 10.23 18.06
N GLU A 87 -0.66 8.91 18.06
CA GLU A 87 -1.94 8.29 18.44
C GLU A 87 -2.31 8.66 19.88
N VAL A 88 -3.54 9.15 20.05
CA VAL A 88 -4.13 9.52 21.33
C VAL A 88 -5.28 8.58 21.69
N PHE A 89 -6.01 8.13 20.68
CA PHE A 89 -7.12 7.19 20.81
C PHE A 89 -7.33 6.43 19.51
N LEU A 90 -7.62 5.14 19.60
CA LEU A 90 -8.02 4.31 18.47
C LEU A 90 -9.03 3.26 18.98
N GLU A 91 -10.22 3.24 18.37
CA GLU A 91 -11.28 2.28 18.68
C GLU A 91 -11.99 1.83 17.41
N GLY A 92 -12.66 0.68 17.48
CA GLY A 92 -13.52 0.17 16.42
C GLY A 92 -12.77 -0.48 15.26
N THR A 93 -13.51 -1.22 14.46
CA THR A 93 -12.99 -1.98 13.31
C THR A 93 -13.85 -1.82 12.07
N ALA A 94 -15.10 -1.35 12.23
CA ALA A 94 -16.03 -1.24 11.13
C ALA A 94 -15.67 -0.06 10.23
N VAL A 95 -15.68 -0.33 8.93
CA VAL A 95 -15.41 0.66 7.88
C VAL A 95 -16.50 0.51 6.84
N ARG A 96 -17.18 1.62 6.51
CA ARG A 96 -18.19 1.63 5.45
C ARG A 96 -17.60 1.20 4.10
N PRO A 97 -18.38 0.59 3.20
CA PRO A 97 -17.91 0.25 1.85
C PRO A 97 -17.38 1.49 1.12
N PHE A 98 -16.31 1.32 0.36
CA PHE A 98 -15.73 2.37 -0.47
C PHE A 98 -15.04 1.80 -1.71
N GLY A 99 -14.72 2.66 -2.68
CA GLY A 99 -14.04 2.22 -3.90
C GLY A 99 -14.86 1.27 -4.76
N GLY A 100 -16.17 1.52 -4.86
CA GLY A 100 -17.06 0.69 -5.69
C GLY A 100 -16.65 0.71 -7.17
N LYS A 101 -16.78 -0.43 -7.84
CA LYS A 101 -16.64 -0.59 -9.29
C LYS A 101 -17.89 -1.22 -9.88
N GLN A 102 -18.36 -0.69 -11.00
CA GLN A 102 -19.48 -1.28 -11.74
C GLN A 102 -19.03 -2.58 -12.42
N ASP A 103 -19.75 -3.67 -12.17
CA ASP A 103 -19.58 -4.97 -12.81
C ASP A 103 -20.89 -5.40 -13.49
N ASN A 104 -20.79 -5.60 -14.80
CA ASN A 104 -21.88 -6.00 -15.69
C ASN A 104 -21.69 -7.42 -16.26
N SER A 105 -20.79 -8.23 -15.68
CA SER A 105 -20.51 -9.60 -16.14
C SER A 105 -21.67 -10.59 -15.94
N GLN A 106 -22.66 -10.24 -15.11
CA GLN A 106 -23.84 -11.06 -14.82
C GLN A 106 -25.12 -10.47 -15.43
N THR A 107 -26.28 -11.08 -15.13
CA THR A 107 -27.58 -10.61 -15.63
C THR A 107 -28.01 -9.26 -15.07
N ASN A 108 -27.36 -8.83 -13.99
CA ASN A 108 -27.66 -7.61 -13.24
C ASN A 108 -26.35 -6.85 -12.99
N THR A 109 -26.44 -5.53 -12.85
CA THR A 109 -25.28 -4.72 -12.45
C THR A 109 -24.96 -4.92 -10.97
N ARG A 110 -23.69 -5.13 -10.66
CA ARG A 110 -23.15 -5.15 -9.29
C ARG A 110 -22.23 -3.98 -9.08
N ILE A 111 -22.22 -3.41 -7.88
CA ILE A 111 -21.16 -2.53 -7.42
C ILE A 111 -20.27 -3.33 -6.48
N ILE A 112 -19.04 -3.61 -6.89
CA ILE A 112 -18.04 -4.36 -6.11
C ILE A 112 -17.15 -3.35 -5.39
N PHE A 113 -17.10 -3.40 -4.07
CA PHE A 113 -16.33 -2.46 -3.26
C PHE A 113 -14.91 -2.99 -2.99
N GLU A 114 -13.90 -2.15 -3.19
CA GLU A 114 -12.50 -2.50 -2.93
C GLU A 114 -12.17 -2.64 -1.44
N GLY A 115 -12.91 -1.94 -0.58
CA GLY A 115 -12.68 -1.99 0.85
C GLY A 115 -13.89 -1.61 1.69
N GLY A 116 -13.72 -1.72 3.01
CA GLY A 116 -14.85 -1.71 3.94
C GLY A 116 -15.64 -3.01 3.89
N ASN A 117 -16.80 -3.03 4.54
CA ASN A 117 -17.69 -4.20 4.54
C ASN A 117 -19.12 -3.79 4.20
N VAL A 118 -19.71 -4.38 3.16
CA VAL A 118 -21.13 -4.16 2.77
C VAL A 118 -22.13 -4.58 3.84
N GLU A 119 -21.76 -5.43 4.79
CA GLU A 119 -22.59 -5.80 5.94
C GLU A 119 -22.59 -4.74 7.04
N ARG A 120 -21.80 -3.66 6.91
CA ARG A 120 -21.87 -2.48 7.80
C ARG A 120 -23.29 -1.90 7.87
N TYR A 121 -24.10 -2.13 6.84
CA TYR A 121 -25.47 -1.65 6.76
C TYR A 121 -26.40 -2.77 6.33
N ASN A 122 -27.58 -2.82 6.93
CA ASN A 122 -28.58 -3.85 6.64
C ASN A 122 -29.31 -3.62 5.31
N ASN A 123 -29.29 -2.40 4.79
CA ASN A 123 -30.07 -2.02 3.62
C ASN A 123 -29.34 -0.99 2.76
N TYR A 124 -29.59 -1.07 1.45
CA TYR A 124 -29.07 -0.15 0.45
C TYR A 124 -30.18 0.30 -0.51
N VAL A 125 -30.04 1.51 -1.03
CA VAL A 125 -30.84 2.07 -2.11
C VAL A 125 -29.92 2.68 -3.16
N ALA A 126 -30.32 2.64 -4.42
CA ALA A 126 -29.57 3.24 -5.51
C ALA A 126 -30.46 4.15 -6.35
N THR A 127 -29.87 5.19 -6.91
CA THR A 127 -30.49 6.04 -7.93
C THR A 127 -29.73 5.83 -9.23
N VAL A 128 -30.42 5.37 -10.27
CA VAL A 128 -29.87 5.17 -11.62
C VAL A 128 -30.60 6.10 -12.57
N ALA A 129 -29.88 7.01 -13.23
CA ALA A 129 -30.47 8.01 -14.12
C ALA A 129 -31.71 8.73 -13.50
N GLY A 130 -31.62 9.08 -12.21
CA GLY A 130 -32.68 9.75 -11.45
C GLY A 130 -33.80 8.85 -10.91
N HIS A 131 -33.81 7.55 -11.21
CA HIS A 131 -34.82 6.60 -10.73
C HIS A 131 -34.30 5.80 -9.55
N GLU A 132 -35.12 5.66 -8.50
CA GLU A 132 -34.74 4.95 -7.28
C GLU A 132 -35.01 3.44 -7.39
N HIS A 133 -34.07 2.65 -6.88
CA HIS A 133 -34.10 1.20 -6.80
C HIS A 133 -33.83 0.78 -5.35
N GLY A 134 -34.77 0.05 -4.77
CA GLY A 134 -34.63 -0.61 -3.46
C GLY A 134 -34.55 -2.13 -3.61
N GLY A 135 -34.48 -2.84 -2.47
CA GLY A 135 -34.37 -4.30 -2.47
C GLY A 135 -33.07 -4.81 -3.11
N LEU A 136 -31.99 -4.03 -2.95
CA LEU A 136 -30.68 -4.38 -3.49
C LEU A 136 -30.14 -5.60 -2.77
N VAL A 137 -29.48 -6.49 -3.52
CA VAL A 137 -28.94 -7.74 -2.96
C VAL A 137 -27.52 -7.49 -2.50
N VAL A 138 -27.27 -7.67 -1.22
CA VAL A 138 -25.93 -7.56 -0.62
C VAL A 138 -25.26 -8.93 -0.67
N SER A 139 -24.01 -8.98 -1.14
CA SER A 139 -23.16 -10.17 -1.11
C SER A 139 -21.87 -9.87 -0.36
N ALA A 140 -21.73 -10.47 0.82
CA ALA A 140 -20.52 -10.35 1.63
C ALA A 140 -19.31 -11.05 0.99
N GLU A 141 -19.53 -12.19 0.32
CA GLU A 141 -18.49 -13.00 -0.33
C GLU A 141 -17.69 -12.19 -1.36
N ASP A 142 -18.40 -11.39 -2.17
CA ASP A 142 -17.81 -10.56 -3.22
C ASP A 142 -17.69 -9.08 -2.79
N ASN A 143 -17.99 -8.75 -1.54
CA ASN A 143 -18.11 -7.38 -1.03
C ASN A 143 -18.88 -6.45 -1.98
N SER A 144 -20.08 -6.87 -2.40
CA SER A 144 -20.83 -6.21 -3.48
C SER A 144 -22.30 -5.97 -3.16
N VAL A 145 -22.89 -5.00 -3.88
CA VAL A 145 -24.33 -4.72 -3.84
C VAL A 145 -24.88 -4.73 -5.27
N ALA A 146 -25.84 -5.61 -5.53
CA ALA A 146 -26.42 -5.82 -6.84
C ALA A 146 -27.74 -5.04 -7.03
N LEU A 147 -27.86 -4.39 -8.19
CA LEU A 147 -29.08 -3.77 -8.65
C LEU A 147 -30.04 -4.82 -9.25
N PRO A 148 -31.37 -4.58 -9.24
CA PRO A 148 -32.33 -5.48 -9.87
C PRO A 148 -32.35 -5.36 -11.41
N ILE A 149 -31.48 -4.52 -11.98
CA ILE A 149 -31.43 -4.20 -13.41
C ILE A 149 -29.99 -4.24 -13.90
N LEU A 150 -29.81 -4.40 -15.21
CA LEU A 150 -28.56 -4.13 -15.89
C LEU A 150 -28.50 -2.64 -16.26
N VAL A 151 -27.43 -1.97 -15.87
CA VAL A 151 -27.16 -0.56 -16.06
C VAL A 151 -26.03 -0.44 -17.09
N PRO A 152 -26.24 0.26 -18.22
CA PRO A 152 -25.17 0.47 -19.20
C PRO A 152 -23.99 1.23 -18.60
N ASP A 153 -22.77 0.90 -19.05
CA ASP A 153 -21.56 1.61 -18.63
C ASP A 153 -21.68 3.12 -18.90
N GLY A 154 -21.15 3.94 -17.99
CA GLY A 154 -21.22 5.39 -18.07
C GLY A 154 -22.58 6.00 -17.69
N THR A 155 -23.58 5.18 -17.36
CA THR A 155 -24.82 5.68 -16.74
C THR A 155 -24.55 6.12 -15.31
N GLY A 156 -25.12 7.27 -14.92
CA GLY A 156 -24.95 7.78 -13.56
C GLY A 156 -25.60 6.89 -12.51
N ILE A 157 -24.82 6.42 -11.51
CA ILE A 157 -25.28 5.59 -10.40
C ILE A 157 -24.89 6.25 -9.08
N LYS A 158 -25.87 6.50 -8.20
CA LYS A 158 -25.62 6.85 -6.80
C LYS A 158 -26.13 5.75 -5.91
N MET A 159 -25.31 5.24 -5.00
CA MET A 159 -25.72 4.23 -4.02
C MET A 159 -25.57 4.77 -2.61
N TYR A 160 -26.61 4.52 -1.82
CA TYR A 160 -26.69 4.90 -0.43
C TYR A 160 -26.92 3.66 0.42
N ALA A 161 -26.11 3.50 1.45
CA ALA A 161 -26.45 2.68 2.57
C ALA A 161 -27.51 3.36 3.44
N LEU A 162 -28.33 2.57 4.14
CA LEU A 162 -29.26 3.06 5.14
C LEU A 162 -28.78 2.66 6.53
N ASN A 163 -28.56 3.65 7.40
CA ASN A 163 -28.27 3.37 8.80
C ASN A 163 -29.53 2.95 9.57
N ASP A 164 -29.41 2.65 10.86
CA ASP A 164 -30.53 2.20 11.71
C ASP A 164 -31.66 3.23 11.83
N SER A 165 -31.38 4.51 11.56
CA SER A 165 -32.37 5.60 11.49
C SER A 165 -32.92 5.83 10.07
N SER A 166 -32.63 4.94 9.13
CA SER A 166 -32.95 5.08 7.70
C SER A 166 -32.35 6.32 7.03
N LYS A 167 -31.31 6.94 7.63
CA LYS A 167 -30.56 8.02 7.02
C LYS A 167 -29.74 7.45 5.86
N ARG A 168 -29.78 8.13 4.71
CA ARG A 168 -28.99 7.78 3.52
C ARG A 168 -27.54 8.20 3.72
N ILE A 169 -26.64 7.21 3.70
CA ILE A 169 -25.20 7.40 3.77
C ILE A 169 -24.63 7.07 2.40
N PRO A 170 -24.02 8.03 1.68
CA PRO A 170 -23.44 7.76 0.37
C PRO A 170 -22.28 6.77 0.50
N VAL A 171 -22.29 5.72 -0.32
CA VAL A 171 -21.24 4.68 -0.35
C VAL A 171 -20.61 4.52 -1.73
N PHE A 172 -21.34 4.86 -2.79
CA PHE A 172 -20.81 4.85 -4.16
C PHE A 172 -21.51 5.92 -4.98
N GLU A 173 -20.76 6.57 -5.86
CA GLU A 173 -21.32 7.56 -6.77
C GLU A 173 -20.45 7.64 -8.02
N GLN A 174 -21.07 7.37 -9.15
CA GLN A 174 -20.52 7.44 -10.49
C GLN A 174 -21.36 8.47 -11.24
N ASP A 175 -20.92 9.71 -11.18
CA ASP A 175 -21.48 10.84 -11.91
C ASP A 175 -20.32 11.36 -12.75
N GLY A 176 -20.51 11.66 -14.05
CA GLY A 176 -19.41 11.91 -15.01
C GLY A 176 -18.35 12.97 -14.66
N GLU A 177 -18.46 13.66 -13.53
CA GLU A 177 -17.33 14.32 -12.85
C GLU A 177 -16.80 13.40 -11.74
N SER A 178 -15.87 12.52 -12.09
CA SER A 178 -15.28 11.51 -11.20
C SER A 178 -14.34 12.10 -10.13
N GLN A 179 -14.70 13.21 -9.49
CA GLN A 179 -13.84 13.89 -8.54
C GLN A 179 -13.50 12.99 -7.34
N PRO A 180 -12.20 12.78 -7.07
CA PRO A 180 -11.72 12.12 -5.88
C PRO A 180 -12.13 12.91 -4.63
N LEU A 181 -12.86 12.27 -3.74
CA LEU A 181 -13.31 12.87 -2.49
C LEU A 181 -12.96 11.98 -1.30
N GLN A 182 -12.76 12.62 -0.15
CA GLN A 182 -12.55 11.93 1.13
C GLN A 182 -11.32 11.03 1.10
N GLY A 183 -10.19 11.62 0.71
CA GLY A 183 -8.90 10.95 0.68
C GLY A 183 -8.40 10.57 2.07
N TYR A 184 -7.51 9.58 2.11
CA TYR A 184 -6.76 9.20 3.30
C TYR A 184 -5.44 8.57 2.92
N VAL A 185 -4.46 8.64 3.83
CA VAL A 185 -3.11 8.13 3.59
C VAL A 185 -2.93 6.77 4.23
N ILE A 186 -2.38 5.83 3.47
CA ILE A 186 -1.83 4.58 3.97
C ILE A 186 -0.34 4.58 3.70
N PHE A 187 0.45 4.46 4.76
CA PHE A 187 1.90 4.27 4.65
C PHE A 187 2.19 2.77 4.61
N HIS A 188 2.71 2.27 3.48
CA HIS A 188 3.13 0.87 3.37
C HIS A 188 4.57 0.73 3.83
N GLY A 189 4.76 0.78 5.15
CA GLY A 189 6.08 0.79 5.76
C GLY A 189 6.94 1.94 5.25
N GLY A 190 8.24 1.70 5.10
CA GLY A 190 9.19 2.72 4.68
C GLY A 190 9.34 2.93 3.17
N THR A 191 8.58 2.26 2.31
CA THR A 191 8.88 2.21 0.86
C THR A 191 7.87 2.92 -0.02
N SER A 192 6.65 3.16 0.45
CA SER A 192 5.64 3.83 -0.37
C SER A 192 4.53 4.46 0.46
N THR A 193 3.94 5.50 -0.12
CA THR A 193 2.80 6.23 0.43
C THR A 193 1.64 6.06 -0.54
N CYS A 194 0.55 5.46 -0.08
CA CYS A 194 -0.68 5.38 -0.85
C CYS A 194 -1.66 6.43 -0.36
N ILE A 195 -2.31 7.11 -1.30
CA ILE A 195 -3.48 7.95 -1.03
C ILE A 195 -4.66 7.26 -1.67
N MET A 196 -5.61 6.89 -0.81
CA MET A 196 -6.85 6.24 -1.20
C MET A 196 -7.99 7.21 -1.03
N PHE A 197 -8.95 7.16 -1.94
CA PHE A 197 -10.17 7.97 -1.89
C PHE A 197 -11.37 7.06 -1.68
N ARG A 198 -12.43 7.56 -1.04
CA ARG A 198 -13.66 6.74 -0.91
C ARG A 198 -14.49 6.74 -2.17
N LYS A 199 -14.44 7.85 -2.90
CA LYS A 199 -15.22 8.12 -4.09
C LYS A 199 -14.31 8.79 -5.12
N GLY A 200 -14.60 8.54 -6.39
CA GLY A 200 -14.00 9.21 -7.54
C GLY A 200 -13.21 8.24 -8.40
N ASP A 201 -12.65 8.78 -9.48
CA ASP A 201 -11.78 8.05 -10.39
C ASP A 201 -10.57 8.92 -10.73
N LEU A 202 -9.51 8.71 -9.98
CA LEU A 202 -8.18 9.26 -10.14
C LEU A 202 -7.57 8.92 -11.51
N THR A 203 -8.00 7.87 -12.20
CA THR A 203 -7.44 7.56 -13.53
C THR A 203 -8.02 8.47 -14.62
N THR A 204 -9.22 9.02 -14.42
CA THR A 204 -9.91 9.85 -15.42
C THR A 204 -10.11 11.31 -15.00
N PHE A 205 -10.00 11.62 -13.71
CA PHE A 205 -10.29 12.95 -13.19
C PHE A 205 -9.29 14.03 -13.61
N ALA A 206 -7.99 13.72 -13.63
CA ALA A 206 -6.94 14.67 -13.95
C ALA A 206 -5.81 14.03 -14.77
N PRO A 207 -5.11 14.81 -15.62
CA PRO A 207 -3.97 14.32 -16.40
C PRO A 207 -2.75 13.93 -15.55
N GLY A 208 -2.72 14.31 -14.27
CA GLY A 208 -1.67 13.94 -13.33
C GLY A 208 -1.96 14.40 -11.91
N TYR A 209 -1.11 13.97 -10.98
CA TYR A 209 -1.20 14.30 -9.56
C TYR A 209 0.16 14.70 -9.01
N LYS A 210 0.14 15.57 -8.00
CA LYS A 210 1.32 16.03 -7.28
C LYS A 210 1.10 15.90 -5.79
N LEU A 211 1.99 15.16 -5.14
CA LEU A 211 2.04 15.02 -3.69
C LEU A 211 3.12 15.93 -3.11
N TYR A 212 2.72 16.95 -2.36
CA TYR A 212 3.62 17.75 -1.53
C TYR A 212 3.84 17.08 -0.18
N TYR A 213 5.07 17.12 0.32
CA TYR A 213 5.49 16.62 1.62
C TYR A 213 6.86 17.21 2.00
N GLU A 214 7.12 17.48 3.29
CA GLU A 214 8.42 17.97 3.80
C GLU A 214 9.10 19.05 2.94
N ASP A 215 8.37 20.12 2.58
CA ASP A 215 8.84 21.21 1.70
C ASP A 215 9.32 20.79 0.29
N THR A 216 9.03 19.55 -0.11
CA THR A 216 9.27 19.00 -1.45
C THR A 216 7.96 18.49 -2.06
N TYR A 217 8.05 17.95 -3.27
CA TYR A 217 6.94 17.28 -3.92
C TYR A 217 7.40 16.14 -4.81
N THR A 218 6.47 15.25 -5.14
CA THR A 218 6.63 14.28 -6.22
C THR A 218 5.39 14.25 -7.11
N THR A 219 5.60 14.03 -8.40
CA THR A 219 4.55 13.69 -9.35
C THR A 219 4.66 12.23 -9.81
N ALA A 220 5.62 11.47 -9.25
CA ALA A 220 5.79 10.06 -9.58
C ALA A 220 4.83 9.22 -8.77
N TYR A 221 3.78 8.76 -9.46
CA TYR A 221 2.80 7.88 -8.88
C TYR A 221 2.47 6.71 -9.80
N ILE A 222 1.99 5.65 -9.18
CA ILE A 222 1.36 4.51 -9.83
C ILE A 222 -0.13 4.64 -9.55
N GLY A 223 -0.92 4.80 -10.61
CA GLY A 223 -2.37 4.61 -10.53
C GLY A 223 -2.63 3.12 -10.41
N LEU A 224 -2.98 2.67 -9.20
CA LEU A 224 -3.23 1.25 -8.95
C LEU A 224 -4.68 0.89 -9.26
N ASP A 225 -5.60 1.79 -8.91
CA ASP A 225 -7.04 1.67 -9.13
C ASP A 225 -7.67 3.08 -9.23
N PRO A 226 -8.93 3.21 -9.71
CA PRO A 226 -9.65 4.49 -9.76
C PRO A 226 -9.61 5.29 -8.47
N ILE A 227 -9.55 4.65 -7.30
CA ILE A 227 -9.49 5.38 -6.03
C ILE A 227 -8.13 5.32 -5.34
N HIS A 228 -7.12 4.74 -6.00
CA HIS A 228 -5.86 4.39 -5.34
C HIS A 228 -4.66 4.90 -6.13
N ILE A 229 -3.98 5.88 -5.56
CA ILE A 229 -2.69 6.35 -6.06
C ILE A 229 -1.60 5.94 -5.08
N ARG A 230 -0.51 5.38 -5.61
CA ARG A 230 0.70 5.08 -4.85
C ARG A 230 1.85 5.97 -5.29
N PHE A 231 2.54 6.58 -4.33
CA PHE A 231 3.80 7.28 -4.53
C PHE A 231 4.94 6.41 -3.97
N GLU A 232 5.83 5.95 -4.85
CA GLU A 232 6.98 5.12 -4.45
C GLU A 232 8.09 5.96 -3.82
N SER A 233 8.82 5.37 -2.87
CA SER A 233 9.96 5.97 -2.16
C SER A 233 9.65 7.24 -1.35
N VAL A 234 8.37 7.54 -1.13
CA VAL A 234 7.93 8.67 -0.31
C VAL A 234 7.74 8.29 1.16
N GLY A 235 7.34 7.05 1.46
CA GLY A 235 6.88 6.63 2.80
C GLY A 235 7.89 6.86 3.94
N LYS A 236 9.19 6.70 3.69
CA LYS A 236 10.29 6.99 4.65
C LYS A 236 10.55 8.48 4.86
N ASN A 237 10.05 9.33 3.98
CA ASN A 237 10.39 10.74 3.92
C ASN A 237 9.24 11.64 4.36
N ILE A 238 8.13 11.09 4.86
CA ILE A 238 7.02 11.89 5.38
C ILE A 238 7.00 11.74 6.88
N TYR A 239 7.20 12.85 7.57
CA TYR A 239 7.20 12.95 9.02
C TYR A 239 6.10 13.90 9.52
N THR A 240 5.49 14.69 8.64
CA THR A 240 4.67 15.84 9.03
C THR A 240 3.30 15.84 8.35
N GLU A 241 3.18 16.47 7.20
CA GLU A 241 1.94 16.70 6.45
C GLU A 241 2.15 16.35 4.99
N VAL A 242 1.09 15.87 4.35
CA VAL A 242 1.03 15.74 2.90
C VAL A 242 -0.18 16.45 2.30
N GLN A 243 0.00 16.91 1.07
CA GLN A 243 -1.06 17.51 0.27
C GLN A 243 -1.04 16.93 -1.14
N LEU A 244 -2.17 16.37 -1.59
CA LEU A 244 -2.34 15.88 -2.95
C LEU A 244 -3.11 16.90 -3.78
N TYR A 245 -2.53 17.32 -4.90
CA TYR A 245 -3.15 18.16 -5.90
C TYR A 245 -3.39 17.39 -7.20
N SER A 246 -4.50 17.68 -7.88
CA SER A 246 -4.60 17.42 -9.32
C SER A 246 -3.73 18.40 -10.10
N LEU A 247 -3.30 18.00 -11.29
CA LEU A 247 -2.55 18.83 -12.22
C LEU A 247 -3.40 19.20 -13.44
N THR A 248 -3.14 20.36 -14.02
CA THR A 248 -3.64 20.74 -15.35
C THR A 248 -2.84 20.03 -16.45
N ASN A 249 -3.27 20.13 -17.72
CA ASN A 249 -2.52 19.61 -18.87
C ASN A 249 -1.12 20.25 -19.04
N SER A 250 -0.88 21.42 -18.43
CA SER A 250 0.43 22.08 -18.42
C SER A 250 1.29 21.69 -17.22
N GLY A 251 0.83 20.76 -16.36
CA GLY A 251 1.55 20.30 -15.17
C GLY A 251 1.51 21.27 -13.99
N GLN A 252 0.65 22.29 -14.04
CA GLN A 252 0.43 23.23 -12.93
C GLN A 252 -0.59 22.66 -11.95
N ASP A 253 -0.50 23.08 -10.69
CA ASP A 253 -1.47 22.70 -9.67
C ASP A 253 -2.86 23.23 -10.02
N ASP A 254 -3.86 22.37 -9.92
CA ASP A 254 -5.26 22.70 -10.21
C ASP A 254 -6.10 22.70 -8.93
N LYS A 255 -6.46 21.52 -8.40
CA LYS A 255 -7.29 21.38 -7.20
C LYS A 255 -6.59 20.59 -6.11
N LEU A 256 -6.66 21.07 -4.88
CA LEU A 256 -6.30 20.31 -3.69
C LEU A 256 -7.35 19.20 -3.48
N LEU A 257 -6.93 17.95 -3.57
CA LEU A 257 -7.80 16.77 -3.42
C LEU A 257 -7.75 16.17 -2.03
N PHE A 258 -6.58 16.23 -1.39
CA PHE A 258 -6.38 15.68 -0.07
C PHE A 258 -5.32 16.46 0.70
N LYS A 259 -5.52 16.60 2.01
CA LYS A 259 -4.55 17.14 2.94
C LYS A 259 -4.66 16.36 4.25
N GLY A 260 -3.55 15.86 4.78
CA GLY A 260 -3.54 15.11 6.03
C GLY A 260 -2.13 14.92 6.59
N ARG A 261 -2.03 14.57 7.89
CA ARG A 261 -0.75 14.37 8.55
C ARG A 261 -0.29 12.92 8.55
N TYR A 262 1.04 12.74 8.65
CA TYR A 262 1.60 11.46 9.05
C TYR A 262 1.17 11.19 10.48
N ASN A 263 0.21 10.29 10.63
CA ASN A 263 -0.42 10.02 11.92
C ASN A 263 0.36 9.04 12.77
N GLY A 264 1.69 9.01 12.58
CA GLY A 264 2.60 8.29 13.45
C GLY A 264 2.04 6.94 13.82
N MET A 265 1.58 6.14 12.82
CA MET A 265 1.39 4.71 13.03
C MET A 265 2.77 4.18 13.39
N HIS A 266 3.14 4.38 14.65
CA HIS A 266 3.79 3.42 15.47
C HIS A 266 2.99 2.14 15.23
N ILE A 267 3.51 1.38 14.26
CA ILE A 267 3.99 0.07 14.60
C ILE A 267 4.49 0.18 16.04
N GLN A 268 3.64 -0.22 16.99
CA GLN A 268 4.13 -0.49 18.33
C GLN A 268 5.36 -1.34 18.11
N GLU A 269 6.52 -0.86 18.55
CA GLU A 269 7.68 -1.72 18.79
C GLU A 269 7.17 -2.82 19.74
N GLY A 270 6.66 -3.91 19.17
CA GLY A 270 5.94 -4.94 19.93
C GLY A 270 4.82 -5.72 19.24
N SER A 271 4.13 -5.25 18.20
CA SER A 271 3.01 -6.06 17.65
C SER A 271 2.60 -5.78 16.20
N LEU A 272 3.56 -5.93 15.29
CA LEU A 272 3.49 -6.38 13.88
C LEU A 272 4.76 -5.82 13.23
N PRO A 273 5.67 -6.64 12.72
CA PRO A 273 7.02 -6.18 12.44
C PRO A 273 7.02 -5.13 11.33
N THR A 274 7.60 -3.97 11.63
CA THR A 274 8.45 -3.27 10.65
C THR A 274 9.22 -4.36 9.91
N ARG A 275 9.04 -4.49 8.59
CA ARG A 275 9.69 -5.54 7.77
C ARG A 275 11.13 -5.74 8.25
N GLU A 276 11.35 -6.78 9.03
CA GLU A 276 12.67 -7.03 9.60
C GLU A 276 13.50 -7.64 8.49
N TYR A 277 14.52 -6.94 8.05
CA TYR A 277 15.47 -7.47 7.08
C TYR A 277 16.49 -8.31 7.83
N VAL A 278 16.55 -9.60 7.53
CA VAL A 278 17.34 -10.58 8.27
C VAL A 278 18.29 -11.26 7.30
N HIS A 279 19.58 -11.26 7.64
CA HIS A 279 20.55 -12.07 6.91
C HIS A 279 20.24 -13.56 7.12
N LEU A 280 20.08 -14.30 6.01
CA LEU A 280 19.85 -15.73 6.04
C LEU A 280 21.12 -16.49 5.62
N GLU A 281 21.70 -17.22 6.58
CA GLU A 281 22.90 -18.03 6.31
C GLU A 281 22.65 -19.07 5.21
N GLY A 282 23.54 -19.09 4.21
CA GLY A 282 23.45 -19.96 3.04
C GLY A 282 22.50 -19.45 1.95
N MET A 283 22.00 -18.22 2.06
CA MET A 283 21.36 -17.49 0.96
C MET A 283 22.40 -16.64 0.24
N GLU A 284 22.54 -16.82 -1.07
CA GLU A 284 23.54 -16.10 -1.88
C GLU A 284 22.95 -15.72 -3.24
N LEU A 285 23.45 -14.63 -3.79
CA LEU A 285 23.15 -14.17 -5.14
C LEU A 285 24.44 -14.14 -5.97
N ASP A 286 24.55 -15.04 -6.95
CA ASP A 286 25.80 -15.24 -7.71
C ASP A 286 25.62 -14.83 -9.17
N PHE A 287 26.26 -13.73 -9.58
CA PHE A 287 26.22 -13.28 -10.97
C PHE A 287 26.88 -14.29 -11.93
N GLN A 288 26.15 -14.73 -12.95
CA GLN A 288 26.62 -15.66 -13.99
C GLN A 288 27.03 -14.93 -15.27
N GLY A 289 26.30 -13.88 -15.63
CA GLY A 289 26.58 -13.07 -16.81
C GLY A 289 25.44 -12.12 -17.14
N GLY A 290 25.68 -11.25 -18.11
CA GLY A 290 24.63 -10.39 -18.63
C GLY A 290 25.06 -9.66 -19.89
N SER A 291 24.16 -8.84 -20.41
CA SER A 291 24.42 -7.96 -21.53
C SER A 291 23.61 -6.67 -21.39
N LEU A 292 24.15 -5.59 -21.94
CA LEU A 292 23.44 -4.35 -22.20
C LEU A 292 23.31 -4.19 -23.72
N SER A 293 22.10 -3.98 -24.21
CA SER A 293 21.83 -3.84 -25.64
C SER A 293 20.90 -2.68 -25.94
N ARG A 294 20.96 -2.20 -27.18
CA ARG A 294 20.02 -1.22 -27.70
C ARG A 294 18.68 -1.87 -28.00
N ALA A 295 17.60 -1.25 -27.54
CA ALA A 295 16.23 -1.70 -27.75
C ALA A 295 15.39 -0.56 -28.33
N GLY A 296 15.48 -0.38 -29.65
CA GLY A 296 14.94 0.81 -30.32
C GLY A 296 15.62 2.07 -29.80
N ARG A 297 14.82 3.06 -29.36
CA ARG A 297 15.30 4.30 -28.72
C ARG A 297 15.73 4.13 -27.26
N GLY A 298 15.58 2.93 -26.71
CA GLY A 298 15.87 2.59 -25.32
C GLY A 298 17.12 1.73 -25.15
N LEU A 299 17.31 1.30 -23.91
CA LEU A 299 18.27 0.27 -23.53
C LEU A 299 17.54 -0.91 -22.87
N LYS A 300 18.09 -2.10 -23.05
CA LYS A 300 17.68 -3.32 -22.38
C LYS A 300 18.91 -3.96 -21.74
N TYR A 301 18.84 -4.33 -20.47
CA TYR A 301 19.76 -5.33 -19.95
C TYR A 301 19.09 -6.69 -19.84
N ASP A 302 19.91 -7.72 -20.02
CA ASP A 302 19.63 -9.10 -19.70
C ASP A 302 20.69 -9.54 -18.69
N VAL A 303 20.28 -10.16 -17.58
CA VAL A 303 21.19 -10.64 -16.53
C VAL A 303 20.79 -12.03 -16.10
N GLU A 304 21.80 -12.80 -15.72
CA GLU A 304 21.66 -14.15 -15.21
C GLU A 304 22.33 -14.25 -13.84
N PHE A 305 21.58 -14.76 -12.87
CA PHE A 305 22.07 -15.00 -11.52
C PHE A 305 21.74 -16.41 -11.06
N LYS A 306 22.63 -16.98 -10.27
CA LYS A 306 22.40 -18.21 -9.51
C LYS A 306 21.91 -17.82 -8.11
N LEU A 307 20.65 -18.15 -7.83
CA LEU A 307 19.98 -18.00 -6.55
C LEU A 307 20.29 -19.23 -5.69
N LYS A 308 21.00 -19.05 -4.59
CA LYS A 308 21.25 -20.09 -3.61
C LYS A 308 20.40 -19.87 -2.36
N LEU A 309 19.95 -20.97 -1.79
CA LEU A 309 19.21 -21.01 -0.54
C LEU A 309 19.53 -22.31 0.18
N ASN A 310 20.04 -22.21 1.41
CA ASN A 310 20.09 -23.34 2.32
C ASN A 310 18.68 -23.56 2.91
N PHE A 311 18.00 -24.59 2.41
CA PHE A 311 16.63 -24.88 2.82
C PHE A 311 16.49 -25.19 4.32
N ASN A 312 17.47 -25.85 4.94
CA ASN A 312 17.44 -26.14 6.37
C ASN A 312 17.55 -24.85 7.19
N SER A 313 18.49 -23.96 6.84
CA SER A 313 18.60 -22.65 7.48
C SER A 313 17.31 -21.84 7.31
N PHE A 314 16.73 -21.83 6.10
CA PHE A 314 15.46 -21.17 5.83
C PHE A 314 14.34 -21.73 6.72
N LYS A 315 14.18 -23.05 6.78
CA LYS A 315 13.18 -23.71 7.62
C LYS A 315 13.37 -23.38 9.11
N GLU A 316 14.60 -23.43 9.61
CA GLU A 316 14.91 -23.12 11.01
C GLU A 316 14.65 -21.66 11.37
N VAL A 317 15.00 -20.71 10.49
CA VAL A 317 14.76 -19.28 10.73
C VAL A 317 13.26 -18.98 10.64
N THR A 318 12.58 -19.48 9.61
CA THR A 318 11.14 -19.24 9.45
C THR A 318 10.31 -19.81 10.58
N ASP A 319 10.66 -20.99 11.11
CA ASP A 319 9.97 -21.60 12.25
C ASP A 319 10.11 -20.80 13.55
N LYS A 320 11.22 -20.04 13.72
CA LYS A 320 11.38 -19.09 14.84
C LYS A 320 10.43 -17.92 14.76
N TYR A 321 10.13 -17.43 13.55
CA TYR A 321 9.20 -16.32 13.33
C TYR A 321 7.74 -16.79 13.35
N ILE A 322 7.45 -17.90 12.68
CA ILE A 322 6.12 -18.47 12.51
C ILE A 322 6.22 -19.98 12.76
N PRO A 323 5.94 -20.47 13.98
CA PRO A 323 5.99 -21.90 14.27
C PRO A 323 5.11 -22.71 13.31
N GLY A 324 5.70 -23.72 12.66
CA GLY A 324 5.04 -24.52 11.64
C GLY A 324 4.83 -23.78 10.32
N TYR A 325 5.68 -22.79 9.99
CA TYR A 325 5.51 -21.91 8.82
C TYR A 325 5.16 -22.66 7.53
N LEU A 326 5.94 -23.69 7.18
CA LEU A 326 5.77 -24.47 5.94
C LEU A 326 4.65 -25.52 6.01
N ILE A 327 4.01 -25.69 7.18
CA ILE A 327 2.97 -26.69 7.41
C ILE A 327 1.57 -26.07 7.26
N ASN A 328 1.43 -24.76 7.49
CA ASN A 328 0.15 -24.07 7.36
C ASN A 328 -0.06 -23.53 5.93
N GLY A 329 -1.13 -23.96 5.25
CA GLY A 329 -1.48 -23.50 3.89
C GLY A 329 -1.91 -22.05 3.79
N GLU A 330 -2.32 -21.43 4.91
CA GLU A 330 -2.69 -20.01 4.97
C GLU A 330 -1.48 -19.09 5.02
N ASN A 331 -0.30 -19.62 5.35
CA ASN A 331 0.93 -18.84 5.26
C ASN A 331 1.27 -18.58 3.79
N ALA A 332 1.95 -17.46 3.56
CA ALA A 332 2.33 -17.04 2.24
C ALA A 332 3.80 -16.62 2.20
N ILE A 333 4.34 -16.60 1.00
CA ILE A 333 5.70 -16.14 0.70
C ILE A 333 5.65 -15.20 -0.49
N ARG A 334 6.56 -14.22 -0.50
CA ARG A 334 6.79 -13.36 -1.65
C ARG A 334 8.29 -13.26 -1.93
N PRO A 335 8.75 -13.56 -3.14
CA PRO A 335 10.12 -13.26 -3.52
C PRO A 335 10.29 -11.74 -3.74
N GLU A 336 11.31 -11.16 -3.14
CA GLU A 336 11.71 -9.77 -3.33
C GLU A 336 12.90 -9.75 -4.30
N LEU A 337 12.60 -9.44 -5.56
CA LEU A 337 13.50 -9.59 -6.72
C LEU A 337 13.84 -8.23 -7.37
N GLY A 338 14.09 -7.20 -6.56
CA GLY A 338 14.49 -5.88 -7.04
C GLY A 338 15.61 -5.95 -8.08
N GLY A 339 15.45 -5.21 -9.18
CA GLY A 339 16.35 -5.27 -10.35
C GLY A 339 16.30 -6.56 -11.18
N LEU A 340 15.60 -7.61 -10.75
CA LEU A 340 15.46 -8.86 -11.50
C LEU A 340 14.04 -9.04 -12.05
N ALA A 341 13.02 -8.88 -11.21
CA ALA A 341 11.62 -9.05 -11.61
C ALA A 341 10.66 -8.28 -10.70
N TYR A 342 9.45 -8.01 -11.19
CA TYR A 342 8.38 -7.43 -10.39
C TYR A 342 7.33 -8.48 -10.05
N HIS A 343 7.31 -8.94 -8.80
CA HIS A 343 6.31 -9.89 -8.31
C HIS A 343 5.00 -9.16 -7.97
N THR A 344 3.87 -9.65 -8.47
CA THR A 344 2.55 -9.00 -8.39
C THR A 344 2.07 -8.84 -6.94
N SER A 345 2.18 -9.90 -6.14
CA SER A 345 1.69 -9.92 -4.75
C SER A 345 2.48 -10.94 -3.92
N TYR A 346 1.85 -11.97 -3.39
CA TYR A 346 2.40 -13.09 -2.63
C TYR A 346 1.76 -14.40 -3.09
N ASN A 347 2.34 -15.53 -2.71
CA ASN A 347 1.81 -16.86 -3.01
C ASN A 347 1.54 -17.59 -1.69
N TYR A 348 0.29 -18.01 -1.50
CA TYR A 348 -0.06 -18.94 -0.42
C TYR A 348 0.61 -20.29 -0.64
N PHE A 349 0.93 -20.98 0.46
CA PHE A 349 1.38 -22.37 0.35
C PHE A 349 0.26 -23.31 -0.07
N GLY A 350 -0.98 -23.07 0.39
CA GLY A 350 -2.15 -23.85 -0.01
C GLY A 350 -1.89 -25.36 0.07
N ASP A 351 -2.15 -26.08 -1.03
CA ASP A 351 -1.97 -27.53 -1.13
C ASP A 351 -0.52 -28.01 -1.04
N SER A 352 0.45 -27.12 -1.19
CA SER A 352 1.88 -27.43 -1.03
C SER A 352 2.31 -27.44 0.44
N ALA A 353 1.48 -26.94 1.35
CA ALA A 353 1.78 -26.96 2.78
C ALA A 353 2.02 -28.38 3.30
N GLY A 354 3.05 -28.53 4.12
CA GLY A 354 3.55 -29.81 4.62
C GLY A 354 4.33 -30.64 3.60
N LYS A 355 4.44 -30.20 2.34
CA LYS A 355 5.15 -30.90 1.25
C LYS A 355 6.40 -30.17 0.77
N ILE A 356 6.62 -28.93 1.22
CA ILE A 356 7.81 -28.13 0.93
C ILE A 356 8.95 -28.64 1.81
N ASP A 357 9.81 -29.48 1.25
CA ASP A 357 10.95 -30.12 1.93
C ASP A 357 12.30 -29.87 1.23
N SER A 358 12.32 -29.04 0.18
CA SER A 358 13.51 -28.69 -0.59
C SER A 358 13.41 -27.27 -1.15
N THR A 359 14.56 -26.71 -1.57
CA THR A 359 14.64 -25.42 -2.24
C THR A 359 13.78 -25.41 -3.51
N GLU A 360 13.88 -26.44 -4.35
CA GLU A 360 13.13 -26.55 -5.61
C GLU A 360 11.63 -26.52 -5.37
N LYS A 361 11.13 -27.25 -4.37
CA LYS A 361 9.71 -27.23 -4.02
C LYS A 361 9.27 -25.87 -3.51
N LEU A 362 10.09 -25.20 -2.69
CA LEU A 362 9.77 -23.84 -2.24
C LEU A 362 9.66 -22.86 -3.41
N PHE A 363 10.57 -22.93 -4.38
CA PHE A 363 10.56 -22.03 -5.53
C PHE A 363 9.39 -22.30 -6.49
N SER A 364 8.95 -23.55 -6.61
CA SER A 364 7.76 -23.90 -7.41
C SER A 364 6.47 -23.19 -6.96
N ILE A 365 6.47 -22.58 -5.76
CA ILE A 365 5.36 -21.76 -5.25
C ILE A 365 5.25 -20.41 -5.98
N PHE A 366 6.37 -19.85 -6.44
CA PHE A 366 6.42 -18.49 -6.99
C PHE A 366 7.15 -18.38 -8.34
N ASP A 367 7.58 -19.48 -8.95
CA ASP A 367 8.30 -19.46 -10.25
C ASP A 367 7.40 -19.25 -11.48
N SER A 368 6.07 -19.36 -11.32
CA SER A 368 5.13 -19.17 -12.43
C SER A 368 5.25 -17.76 -13.04
N PRO A 369 5.37 -17.62 -14.37
CA PRO A 369 5.37 -16.33 -15.05
C PRO A 369 4.10 -15.48 -14.83
N THR A 370 2.99 -16.08 -14.37
CA THR A 370 1.75 -15.36 -14.04
C THR A 370 1.87 -14.54 -12.76
N ASN A 371 2.85 -14.86 -11.91
CA ASN A 371 3.10 -14.14 -10.67
C ASN A 371 3.86 -12.81 -10.89
N TYR A 372 4.27 -12.51 -12.12
CA TYR A 372 5.13 -11.38 -12.44
C TYR A 372 4.48 -10.42 -13.44
N ILE A 373 4.71 -9.13 -13.20
CA ILE A 373 4.22 -8.03 -14.03
C ILE A 373 5.29 -7.62 -15.05
N ASP A 374 4.86 -7.45 -16.31
CA ASP A 374 5.68 -6.99 -17.43
C ASP A 374 5.11 -5.73 -18.11
N SER A 375 4.38 -4.91 -17.34
CA SER A 375 3.85 -3.63 -17.78
C SER A 375 4.87 -2.50 -17.65
N TRP A 376 4.73 -1.46 -18.47
CA TRP A 376 5.52 -0.23 -18.34
C TRP A 376 5.13 0.53 -17.08
N ALA A 377 6.13 0.97 -16.32
CA ALA A 377 6.00 1.88 -15.19
C ALA A 377 6.76 3.17 -15.49
N PHE A 378 6.26 4.30 -14.96
CA PHE A 378 6.87 5.62 -15.13
C PHE A 378 7.66 5.98 -13.86
N THR A 379 8.82 6.60 -14.05
CA THR A 379 9.69 7.10 -12.97
C THR A 379 9.70 8.63 -12.96
N SER A 380 10.07 9.24 -11.83
CA SER A 380 9.95 10.69 -11.56
C SER A 380 10.76 11.58 -12.50
N ASP A 381 11.84 11.08 -13.06
CA ASP A 381 12.73 11.78 -14.00
C ASP A 381 12.20 11.74 -15.44
N GLY A 382 11.05 11.10 -15.67
CA GLY A 382 10.43 10.95 -16.98
C GLY A 382 10.88 9.69 -17.72
N MET A 383 11.55 8.74 -17.07
CA MET A 383 11.91 7.46 -17.69
C MET A 383 10.75 6.43 -17.56
N LYS A 384 10.52 5.62 -18.58
CA LYS A 384 9.68 4.41 -18.51
C LYS A 384 10.57 3.18 -18.31
N VAL A 385 10.19 2.33 -17.37
CA VAL A 385 10.86 1.06 -17.07
C VAL A 385 9.89 -0.10 -17.21
N ARG A 386 10.39 -1.26 -17.65
CA ARG A 386 9.58 -2.48 -17.74
C ARG A 386 10.45 -3.69 -17.48
N TYR A 387 10.00 -4.54 -16.56
CA TYR A 387 10.55 -5.87 -16.38
C TYR A 387 10.03 -6.81 -17.47
N GLU A 388 10.85 -7.72 -17.98
CA GLU A 388 10.31 -8.94 -18.60
C GLU A 388 9.96 -9.95 -17.51
N LYS A 389 9.08 -10.90 -17.84
CA LYS A 389 8.81 -12.03 -16.95
C LYS A 389 10.11 -12.84 -16.79
N PRO A 390 10.56 -13.10 -15.56
CA PRO A 390 11.78 -13.86 -15.33
C PRO A 390 11.60 -15.30 -15.80
N LYS A 391 12.72 -15.92 -16.21
CA LYS A 391 12.79 -17.36 -16.44
C LYS A 391 13.58 -17.98 -15.30
N PHE A 392 13.07 -19.09 -14.77
CA PHE A 392 13.72 -19.86 -13.73
C PHE A 392 14.10 -21.23 -14.26
N GLU A 393 15.33 -21.65 -14.01
CA GLU A 393 15.83 -22.97 -14.36
C GLU A 393 16.50 -23.60 -13.14
N VAL A 394 16.13 -24.85 -12.82
CA VAL A 394 16.75 -25.60 -11.71
C VAL A 394 17.98 -26.32 -12.24
N THR A 395 19.16 -26.04 -11.69
CA THR A 395 20.43 -26.70 -12.05
C THR A 395 21.26 -26.96 -10.79
N ASP A 396 21.66 -28.21 -10.56
CA ASP A 396 22.54 -28.63 -9.45
C ASP A 396 22.12 -28.12 -8.07
N GLY A 397 20.82 -28.22 -7.74
CA GLY A 397 20.29 -27.81 -6.43
C GLY A 397 20.23 -26.30 -6.20
N ALA A 398 20.41 -25.52 -7.26
CA ALA A 398 20.30 -24.07 -7.26
C ALA A 398 19.42 -23.61 -8.42
N ILE A 399 18.99 -22.35 -8.37
CA ILE A 399 18.07 -21.81 -9.36
C ILE A 399 18.74 -20.70 -10.12
N ILE A 400 18.79 -20.86 -11.43
CA ILE A 400 19.24 -19.82 -12.35
C ILE A 400 18.02 -18.96 -12.69
N ILE A 401 18.14 -17.67 -12.44
CA ILE A 401 17.17 -16.68 -12.90
C ILE A 401 17.77 -15.91 -14.08
N THR A 402 17.07 -15.93 -15.22
CA THR A 402 17.30 -15.00 -16.32
C THR A 402 16.27 -13.89 -16.23
N ALA A 403 16.76 -12.66 -16.12
CA ALA A 403 15.96 -11.47 -15.89
C ALA A 403 16.32 -10.38 -16.89
N SER A 404 15.32 -9.59 -17.28
CA SER A 404 15.53 -8.50 -18.23
C SER A 404 14.75 -7.26 -17.83
N LYS A 405 15.32 -6.10 -18.13
CA LYS A 405 14.67 -4.81 -17.87
C LYS A 405 14.96 -3.82 -18.98
N TYR A 406 13.91 -3.13 -19.41
CA TYR A 406 13.96 -2.07 -20.40
C TYR A 406 13.91 -0.69 -19.76
N PHE A 407 14.54 0.26 -20.45
CA PHE A 407 14.62 1.66 -20.12
C PHE A 407 14.38 2.51 -21.36
N LEU A 408 13.51 3.50 -21.27
CA LEU A 408 13.36 4.55 -22.29
C LEU A 408 12.94 5.86 -21.64
N TRP A 409 13.11 6.98 -22.34
CA TRP A 409 12.50 8.25 -21.95
C TRP A 409 11.01 8.27 -22.30
N GLN A 410 10.18 8.94 -21.52
CA GLN A 410 8.76 9.14 -21.87
C GLN A 410 8.62 9.98 -23.12
N ASP A 411 9.46 11.01 -23.27
CA ASP A 411 9.62 11.79 -24.49
C ASP A 411 10.10 10.88 -25.62
N ASP A 412 9.30 10.77 -26.68
CA ASP A 412 9.56 9.91 -27.84
C ASP A 412 10.68 10.46 -28.74
N GLU A 413 10.99 11.75 -28.63
CA GLU A 413 12.07 12.42 -29.40
C GLU A 413 13.45 12.26 -28.74
N ARG A 414 13.49 11.82 -27.47
CA ARG A 414 14.74 11.62 -26.73
C ARG A 414 15.16 10.16 -26.76
N GLU A 415 16.40 9.93 -27.20
CA GLU A 415 17.07 8.63 -27.06
C GLU A 415 17.57 8.43 -25.62
N PHE A 416 17.39 7.22 -25.09
CA PHE A 416 17.87 6.87 -23.76
C PHE A 416 19.33 6.45 -23.83
N MET A 417 20.24 7.22 -23.27
CA MET A 417 21.67 6.96 -23.38
C MET A 417 22.19 6.10 -22.23
N GLU A 418 23.38 5.51 -22.39
CA GLU A 418 24.02 4.72 -21.35
C GLU A 418 24.27 5.56 -20.09
N THR A 419 24.60 6.85 -20.28
CA THR A 419 24.76 7.83 -19.19
C THR A 419 23.47 8.12 -18.43
N ASP A 420 22.31 7.81 -19.02
CA ASP A 420 21.00 7.94 -18.38
C ASP A 420 20.65 6.71 -17.51
N LEU A 421 21.38 5.58 -17.63
CA LEU A 421 21.08 4.37 -16.86
C LEU A 421 21.26 4.61 -15.35
N PRO A 422 20.23 4.33 -14.53
CA PRO A 422 20.32 4.50 -13.09
C PRO A 422 21.22 3.43 -12.46
N LEU A 423 21.50 3.58 -11.17
CA LEU A 423 22.06 2.49 -10.37
C LEU A 423 21.12 1.28 -10.43
N LEU A 424 21.67 0.11 -10.77
CA LEU A 424 20.95 -1.14 -10.88
C LEU A 424 21.25 -1.98 -9.64
N ARG A 425 20.30 -2.09 -8.72
CA ARG A 425 20.39 -2.92 -7.51
C ARG A 425 19.76 -4.29 -7.76
N PHE A 426 20.38 -5.36 -7.30
CA PHE A 426 19.88 -6.73 -7.45
C PHE A 426 19.56 -7.36 -6.09
N ASP A 427 18.27 -7.61 -5.86
CA ASP A 427 17.78 -8.20 -4.62
C ASP A 427 17.43 -9.68 -4.83
N TRP A 428 17.80 -10.50 -3.84
CA TRP A 428 17.35 -11.88 -3.68
C TRP A 428 16.97 -12.03 -2.21
N ALA A 429 15.67 -11.93 -1.95
CA ALA A 429 15.13 -12.10 -0.61
C ALA A 429 13.76 -12.78 -0.63
N LEU A 430 13.37 -13.35 0.50
CA LEU A 430 12.11 -14.02 0.72
C LEU A 430 11.36 -13.32 1.85
N ASN A 431 10.28 -12.65 1.50
CA ASN A 431 9.36 -12.05 2.45
C ASN A 431 8.42 -13.14 2.97
N ILE A 432 8.60 -13.50 4.24
CA ILE A 432 7.80 -14.52 4.91
C ILE A 432 6.57 -13.87 5.53
N MET A 433 5.41 -14.45 5.28
CA MET A 433 4.14 -13.85 5.62
C MET A 433 3.28 -14.83 6.42
N ALA A 434 2.89 -14.42 7.62
CA ALA A 434 1.96 -15.19 8.44
C ALA A 434 0.57 -15.11 7.82
N GLY A 435 -0.08 -16.27 7.68
CA GLY A 435 -1.49 -16.36 7.35
C GLY A 435 -2.36 -15.68 8.40
N HIS A 436 -3.67 -15.64 8.14
CA HIS A 436 -4.67 -14.89 8.92
C HIS A 436 -4.37 -14.87 10.43
N PHE A 437 -4.18 -13.66 10.98
CA PHE A 437 -3.94 -13.51 12.41
C PHE A 437 -5.09 -14.15 13.20
N LEU A 438 -4.75 -15.15 14.02
CA LEU A 438 -5.57 -15.65 15.11
C LEU A 438 -5.69 -14.57 16.20
N LEU A 439 -6.51 -13.54 15.98
CA LEU A 439 -7.18 -12.91 17.11
C LEU A 439 -8.20 -13.93 17.62
N ARG A 440 -7.78 -14.76 18.58
CA ARG A 440 -8.58 -15.79 19.26
C ARG A 440 -9.81 -15.25 20.04
N ARG A 441 -10.24 -14.02 19.75
CA ARG A 441 -11.41 -13.31 20.28
C ARG A 441 -12.15 -12.43 19.25
N ALA A 442 -11.75 -12.43 17.98
CA ALA A 442 -12.56 -11.79 16.94
C ALA A 442 -13.56 -12.81 16.37
N PRO A 443 -14.85 -12.47 16.20
CA PRO A 443 -15.78 -13.30 15.44
C PRO A 443 -15.25 -13.51 14.02
N PHE A 444 -15.65 -14.63 13.41
CA PHE A 444 -15.11 -15.34 12.25
C PHE A 444 -14.96 -14.56 10.90
N GLU A 445 -14.95 -13.23 10.87
CA GLU A 445 -15.15 -12.41 9.66
C GLU A 445 -14.03 -11.39 9.36
N SER A 446 -12.83 -11.55 9.91
CA SER A 446 -11.66 -10.72 9.55
C SER A 446 -10.53 -11.56 8.96
N ILE A 447 -10.75 -12.07 7.74
CA ILE A 447 -9.72 -12.69 6.92
C ILE A 447 -8.76 -11.57 6.47
N ASN A 448 -7.80 -11.20 7.31
CA ASN A 448 -6.74 -10.25 6.94
C ASN A 448 -5.79 -10.93 5.96
N ALA A 449 -5.45 -10.28 4.84
CA ALA A 449 -4.39 -10.75 3.95
C ALA A 449 -3.11 -11.07 4.76
N PRO A 450 -2.28 -12.05 4.33
CA PRO A 450 -1.06 -12.42 5.01
C PRO A 450 -0.22 -11.20 5.39
N GLY A 451 0.22 -11.17 6.64
CA GLY A 451 1.06 -10.10 7.17
C GLY A 451 2.52 -10.45 7.00
N SER A 452 3.33 -9.54 6.43
CA SER A 452 4.78 -9.70 6.39
C SER A 452 5.34 -9.77 7.82
N VAL A 453 6.19 -10.77 8.08
CA VAL A 453 6.84 -10.99 9.38
C VAL A 453 8.32 -10.64 9.32
N ALA A 454 9.01 -11.13 8.30
CA ALA A 454 10.42 -10.82 8.07
C ALA A 454 10.75 -10.94 6.57
N VAL A 455 11.84 -10.31 6.16
CA VAL A 455 12.42 -10.41 4.82
C VAL A 455 13.80 -11.03 4.96
N LEU A 456 13.92 -12.29 4.56
CA LEU A 456 15.15 -13.07 4.65
C LEU A 456 15.97 -12.86 3.38
N GLY A 457 17.19 -12.35 3.48
CA GLY A 457 18.03 -12.03 2.32
C GLY A 457 19.49 -12.46 2.47
N TYR A 458 20.25 -12.37 1.38
CA TYR A 458 21.71 -12.62 1.39
C TYR A 458 22.54 -11.46 1.97
N PHE A 459 21.92 -10.30 2.15
CA PHE A 459 22.54 -9.07 2.66
C PHE A 459 22.43 -8.94 4.18
N GLU A 460 23.19 -8.02 4.78
CA GLU A 460 23.11 -7.65 6.19
C GLU A 460 21.95 -6.67 6.44
N SER A 461 21.45 -6.58 7.68
CA SER A 461 20.39 -5.63 8.05
C SER A 461 20.86 -4.16 8.06
N GLU A 462 22.17 -3.93 8.15
CA GLU A 462 22.80 -2.61 8.10
C GLU A 462 22.50 -1.94 6.74
N ILE A 463 22.08 -0.68 6.77
CA ILE A 463 21.89 0.14 5.56
C ILE A 463 23.14 0.98 5.32
N VAL A 464 23.64 0.97 4.09
CA VAL A 464 24.76 1.77 3.62
C VAL A 464 24.34 2.63 2.43
N GLU A 465 25.07 3.71 2.19
CA GLU A 465 24.86 4.60 1.05
C GLU A 465 25.99 4.39 0.02
N GLU A 466 25.60 4.09 -1.22
CA GLU A 466 26.52 3.85 -2.34
C GLU A 466 26.02 4.62 -3.56
N GLU A 467 26.87 5.48 -4.14
CA GLU A 467 26.57 6.26 -5.35
C GLU A 467 25.21 7.03 -5.23
N GLY A 468 24.89 7.53 -4.04
CA GLY A 468 23.66 8.28 -3.72
C GLY A 468 22.42 7.42 -3.48
N ALA A 469 22.54 6.09 -3.42
CA ALA A 469 21.44 5.16 -3.14
C ALA A 469 21.64 4.42 -1.82
N GLN A 470 20.58 4.34 -1.01
CA GLN A 470 20.57 3.53 0.22
C GLN A 470 20.20 2.07 -0.09
N MET A 471 21.00 1.14 0.42
CA MET A 471 20.75 -0.30 0.28
C MET A 471 21.32 -1.08 1.46
N ASN A 472 20.85 -2.32 1.63
CA ASN A 472 21.41 -3.23 2.61
C ASN A 472 22.88 -3.54 2.27
N LYS A 473 23.73 -3.59 3.28
CA LYS A 473 25.14 -3.93 3.12
C LYS A 473 25.27 -5.36 2.60
N GLY A 474 26.17 -5.58 1.66
CA GLY A 474 26.30 -6.83 0.93
C GLY A 474 25.44 -6.90 -0.34
N THR A 475 24.47 -6.00 -0.55
CA THR A 475 23.68 -5.99 -1.79
C THR A 475 24.54 -5.76 -3.03
N LEU A 476 24.30 -6.55 -4.08
CA LEU A 476 24.92 -6.44 -5.38
C LEU A 476 24.30 -5.30 -6.18
N TYR A 477 25.16 -4.52 -6.82
CA TYR A 477 24.72 -3.43 -7.69
C TYR A 477 25.66 -3.17 -8.86
N ILE A 478 25.16 -2.45 -9.86
CA ILE A 478 25.94 -1.89 -10.97
C ILE A 478 25.67 -0.38 -11.04
N VAL A 479 26.71 0.40 -11.29
CA VAL A 479 26.57 1.82 -11.64
C VAL A 479 26.21 1.91 -13.13
N GLY A 480 24.91 1.99 -13.43
CA GLY A 480 24.40 1.90 -14.80
C GLY A 480 25.03 2.91 -15.76
N SER A 481 25.23 4.15 -15.33
CA SER A 481 25.87 5.22 -16.10
C SER A 481 27.32 4.95 -16.53
N ARG A 482 27.94 3.87 -16.03
CA ARG A 482 29.29 3.41 -16.38
C ARG A 482 29.29 2.12 -17.22
N LEU A 483 28.11 1.64 -17.63
CA LEU A 483 28.00 0.51 -18.55
C LEU A 483 28.14 0.96 -20.00
N GLU A 484 28.71 0.07 -20.81
CA GLU A 484 28.76 0.20 -22.25
C GLU A 484 27.92 -0.92 -22.89
N PRO A 485 27.35 -0.71 -24.09
CA PRO A 485 26.64 -1.78 -24.79
C PRO A 485 27.56 -2.96 -25.06
N GLY A 486 27.09 -4.17 -24.78
CA GLY A 486 27.88 -5.39 -24.86
C GLY A 486 27.71 -6.27 -23.64
N GLN A 487 28.72 -7.10 -23.36
CA GLN A 487 28.67 -8.06 -22.26
C GLN A 487 28.86 -7.37 -20.91
N ILE A 488 28.01 -7.72 -19.93
CA ILE A 488 28.18 -7.35 -18.53
C ILE A 488 28.94 -8.49 -17.86
N THR A 489 30.14 -8.19 -17.39
CA THR A 489 31.07 -9.13 -16.73
C THR A 489 31.13 -8.88 -15.22
N ARG A 490 31.66 -9.84 -14.46
CA ARG A 490 31.65 -9.81 -12.99
C ARG A 490 32.38 -8.60 -12.39
N ASP A 491 33.38 -8.04 -13.09
CA ASP A 491 34.07 -6.81 -12.68
C ASP A 491 33.17 -5.56 -12.67
N LYS A 492 31.99 -5.61 -13.30
CA LYS A 492 30.99 -4.55 -13.26
C LYS A 492 30.07 -4.64 -12.05
N ILE A 493 30.01 -5.81 -11.39
CA ILE A 493 29.21 -6.03 -10.19
C ILE A 493 29.99 -5.53 -8.98
N ARG A 494 29.35 -4.68 -8.19
CA ARG A 494 29.85 -4.16 -6.92
C ARG A 494 29.04 -4.71 -5.76
N VAL A 495 29.62 -4.67 -4.57
CA VAL A 495 29.00 -5.09 -3.31
C VAL A 495 28.89 -3.86 -2.41
N ALA A 496 27.70 -3.58 -1.89
CA ALA A 496 27.49 -2.42 -1.03
C ALA A 496 28.22 -2.57 0.31
N GLY A 497 28.94 -1.53 0.75
CA GLY A 497 29.66 -1.54 2.02
C GLY A 497 30.95 -2.38 2.03
N SER A 498 31.40 -2.90 0.88
CA SER A 498 32.76 -3.42 0.74
C SER A 498 33.72 -2.28 0.41
N LYS A 499 34.68 -1.99 1.30
CA LYS A 499 35.75 -1.01 1.04
C LYS A 499 36.74 -1.50 -0.01
#